data_AF-A0A4Q9V3E9-F1
#
_entry.id   AF-A0A4Q9V3E9-F1
#
_cell.length_a   1.000
_cell.length_b   1.000
_cell.length_c   1.000
_cell.angle_alpha   90.00
_cell.angle_beta   90.00
_cell.angle_gamma   90.00
#
_symmetry.space_group_name_H-M   'P 1'
#
loop_
_entity.id
_entity.type
_entity.pdbx_description
1 polymer ?
#
loop_
_entity_poly.entity_id
_entity_poly.type
_entity_poly.pdbx_seq_one_letter_code
_entity_poly.pdbx_strand_id
1 'polypeptide(L)'
;MQYLLRDYLQAPAGLHLEMLFGIGPATYFYTRSVTDPNYSFRRVDLIHFLPVLLEFVYYRSQYFQESHEWMLKGEAHHSITFYLIVKLLGVISIFVYSGISISILLRFRKWVIQQSSNLDRDGLFWLFGPVLTLSLIWLIWFGLRFTDMFLFNNYYLSDYFYIIFIVIAIISCWLGFQGYIRKPIKIIGFSSAEMNMDKVNSSQTFSELEVITEKCDEVMLQNKLYLQPSLTLKQLSEEAGYPAYQVSKAINAVNKMNFNDYVNLFRLEEFKKRMLADEDRNFTILALALESGFSSKSSFNHVFRKITGETPSAWFKRVQNSKS
;
A
#
# COMPACT_ATOMS: atom_id res chain seq x y z
N MET A 1 30.99 -40.65 -10.25
CA MET A 1 30.39 -39.30 -10.36
C MET A 1 29.43 -38.95 -9.21
N GLN A 2 28.58 -39.89 -8.74
CA GLN A 2 27.65 -39.67 -7.61
C GLN A 2 28.33 -39.44 -6.24
N TYR A 3 29.47 -40.08 -5.96
CA TYR A 3 30.21 -39.84 -4.71
C TYR A 3 30.91 -38.47 -4.68
N LEU A 4 31.44 -38.01 -5.82
CA LEU A 4 32.16 -36.73 -5.91
C LEU A 4 31.23 -35.51 -5.79
N LEU A 5 29.97 -35.61 -6.21
CA LEU A 5 28.96 -34.57 -5.98
C LEU A 5 28.45 -34.54 -4.53
N ARG A 6 28.47 -35.69 -3.84
CA ARG A 6 28.11 -35.79 -2.41
C ARG A 6 29.12 -35.08 -1.51
N ASP A 7 30.40 -35.11 -1.87
CA ASP A 7 31.44 -34.35 -1.17
C ASP A 7 31.42 -32.86 -1.53
N TYR A 8 31.00 -32.49 -2.75
CA TYR A 8 30.87 -31.07 -3.13
C TYR A 8 29.70 -30.36 -2.43
N LEU A 9 28.67 -31.13 -2.02
CA LEU A 9 27.54 -30.64 -1.22
C LEU A 9 27.84 -30.58 0.30
N GLN A 10 29.01 -31.06 0.74
CA GLN A 10 29.55 -30.80 2.08
C GLN A 10 30.21 -29.41 2.17
N ALA A 11 29.66 -28.40 1.50
CA ALA A 11 29.92 -27.04 1.93
C ALA A 11 29.54 -26.98 3.42
N PRO A 12 30.39 -26.43 4.31
CA PRO A 12 30.15 -26.54 5.73
C PRO A 12 28.75 -26.03 6.03
N ALA A 13 27.93 -26.86 6.69
CA ALA A 13 26.58 -26.53 7.17
C ALA A 13 26.52 -25.21 7.98
N GLY A 14 27.68 -24.61 8.28
CA GLY A 14 27.88 -23.36 8.97
C GLY A 14 27.48 -22.07 8.23
N LEU A 15 26.78 -22.08 7.10
CA LEU A 15 26.24 -20.85 6.50
C LEU A 15 24.80 -20.97 5.98
N HIS A 16 23.99 -21.81 6.63
CA HIS A 16 22.53 -21.74 6.46
C HIS A 16 21.99 -20.40 6.98
N LEU A 17 21.60 -19.51 6.06
CA LEU A 17 21.09 -18.16 6.32
C LEU A 17 19.60 -18.01 5.97
N GLU A 18 18.86 -19.12 5.91
CA GLU A 18 17.43 -19.10 5.60
C GLU A 18 16.62 -18.58 6.79
N MET A 19 16.62 -17.26 7.00
CA MET A 19 15.98 -16.60 8.13
C MET A 19 14.53 -16.20 7.82
N LEU A 20 13.62 -17.18 7.76
CA LEU A 20 12.21 -16.95 7.37
C LEU A 20 11.51 -16.01 8.36
N PHE A 21 11.85 -16.10 9.64
CA PHE A 21 11.21 -15.29 10.67
C PHE A 21 11.48 -13.78 10.53
N GLY A 22 12.50 -13.37 9.77
CA GLY A 22 12.84 -11.96 9.58
C GLY A 22 11.98 -11.28 8.51
N ILE A 23 11.46 -12.06 7.56
CA ILE A 23 10.82 -11.54 6.35
C ILE A 23 9.47 -10.88 6.67
N GLY A 24 8.66 -11.51 7.51
CA GLY A 24 7.39 -10.96 7.96
C GLY A 24 7.53 -9.62 8.68
N PRO A 25 8.26 -9.56 9.82
CA PRO A 25 8.52 -8.31 10.55
C PRO A 25 9.15 -7.22 9.67
N ALA A 26 10.13 -7.55 8.82
CA ALA A 26 10.76 -6.58 7.92
C ALA A 26 9.73 -5.96 6.94
N THR A 27 8.88 -6.79 6.34
CA THR A 27 7.81 -6.34 5.43
C THR A 27 6.81 -5.43 6.14
N TYR A 28 6.43 -5.79 7.37
CA TYR A 28 5.54 -4.99 8.21
C TYR A 28 6.12 -3.62 8.57
N PHE A 29 7.36 -3.58 9.05
CA PHE A 29 7.98 -2.32 9.43
C PHE A 29 8.29 -1.44 8.23
N TYR A 30 8.66 -2.03 7.09
CA TYR A 30 8.79 -1.30 5.83
C TYR A 30 7.45 -0.67 5.41
N THR A 31 6.36 -1.44 5.47
CA THR A 31 5.01 -0.94 5.21
C THR A 31 4.65 0.23 6.12
N ARG A 32 4.98 0.14 7.42
CA ARG A 32 4.77 1.25 8.37
C ARG A 32 5.60 2.48 8.03
N SER A 33 6.88 2.34 7.70
CA SER A 33 7.72 3.49 7.33
C SER A 33 7.25 4.21 6.05
N VAL A 34 6.61 3.49 5.14
CA VAL A 34 6.07 4.07 3.91
C VAL A 34 4.71 4.74 4.13
N THR A 35 3.90 4.20 5.05
CA THR A 35 2.51 4.67 5.27
C THR A 35 2.37 5.70 6.38
N ASP A 36 3.27 5.73 7.36
CA ASP A 36 3.24 6.64 8.49
C ASP A 36 4.49 7.54 8.49
N PRO A 37 4.36 8.84 8.11
CA PRO A 37 5.47 9.78 8.07
C PRO A 37 6.11 10.04 9.44
N ASN A 38 5.38 9.81 10.53
CA ASN A 38 5.86 10.02 11.90
C ASN A 38 6.47 8.75 12.48
N TYR A 39 6.38 7.63 11.76
CA TYR A 39 6.93 6.38 12.23
C TYR A 39 8.46 6.40 12.21
N SER A 40 9.04 6.03 13.35
CA SER A 40 10.46 5.72 13.48
C SER A 40 10.61 4.34 14.12
N PHE A 41 11.61 3.59 13.66
CA PHE A 41 11.91 2.27 14.21
C PHE A 41 12.53 2.42 15.61
N ARG A 42 11.86 1.88 16.63
CA ARG A 42 12.28 1.97 18.03
C ARG A 42 12.98 0.69 18.47
N ARG A 43 13.78 0.77 19.53
CA ARG A 43 14.47 -0.42 20.09
C ARG A 43 13.52 -1.54 20.53
N VAL A 44 12.31 -1.18 20.99
CA VAL A 44 11.29 -2.17 21.38
C VAL A 44 10.81 -2.97 20.17
N ASP A 45 10.82 -2.39 18.97
CA ASP A 45 10.38 -3.06 17.74
C ASP A 45 11.31 -4.23 17.36
N LEU A 46 12.54 -4.28 17.91
CA LEU A 46 13.47 -5.41 17.76
C LEU A 46 12.93 -6.72 18.34
N ILE A 47 11.97 -6.69 19.27
CA ILE A 47 11.38 -7.90 19.85
C ILE A 47 10.73 -8.80 18.79
N HIS A 48 10.22 -8.20 17.70
CA HIS A 48 9.62 -8.93 16.59
C HIS A 48 10.65 -9.77 15.81
N PHE A 49 11.94 -9.47 15.97
CA PHE A 49 13.06 -10.21 15.38
C PHE A 49 13.68 -11.23 16.35
N LEU A 50 13.15 -11.36 17.58
CA LEU A 50 13.61 -12.40 18.51
C LEU A 50 13.52 -13.82 17.92
N PRO A 51 12.45 -14.19 17.18
CA PRO A 51 12.41 -15.51 16.53
C PRO A 51 13.51 -15.72 15.49
N VAL A 52 14.05 -14.66 14.88
CA VAL A 52 15.21 -14.74 13.97
C VAL A 52 16.47 -15.14 14.71
N LEU A 53 16.68 -14.60 15.91
CA LEU A 53 17.82 -14.99 16.74
C LEU A 53 17.70 -16.46 17.17
N LEU A 54 16.50 -16.90 17.54
CA LEU A 54 16.24 -18.30 17.88
C LEU A 54 16.48 -19.23 16.67
N GLU A 55 16.01 -18.84 15.49
CA GLU A 55 16.26 -19.56 14.24
C GLU A 55 17.76 -19.62 13.90
N PHE A 56 18.48 -18.51 14.08
CA PHE A 56 19.93 -18.48 13.90
C PHE A 56 20.67 -19.42 14.85
N VAL A 57 20.32 -19.40 16.15
CA VAL A 57 20.90 -20.31 17.15
C VAL A 57 20.57 -21.76 16.79
N TYR A 58 19.34 -22.04 16.36
CA TYR A 58 18.92 -23.36 15.90
C TYR A 58 19.80 -23.87 14.75
N TYR A 59 20.09 -23.06 13.73
CA TYR A 59 20.99 -23.46 12.63
C TYR A 59 22.45 -23.70 13.05
N ARG A 60 22.85 -23.21 14.23
CA ARG A 60 24.17 -23.48 14.83
C ARG A 60 24.19 -24.69 15.75
N SER A 61 23.03 -25.25 16.06
CA SER A 61 22.93 -26.40 16.95
C SER A 61 23.36 -27.70 16.25
N GLN A 62 23.92 -28.62 17.03
CA GLN A 62 24.19 -29.99 16.58
C GLN A 62 22.90 -30.68 16.09
N TYR A 63 21.76 -30.36 16.70
CA TYR A 63 20.46 -30.89 16.31
C TYR A 63 20.08 -30.56 14.85
N PHE A 64 20.40 -29.34 14.40
CA PHE A 64 20.20 -28.97 12.99
C PHE A 64 21.18 -29.72 12.07
N GLN A 65 22.44 -29.88 12.47
CA GLN A 65 23.43 -30.65 11.71
C GLN A 65 22.95 -32.10 11.50
N GLU A 66 22.46 -32.74 12.57
CA GLU A 66 21.85 -34.08 12.49
C GLU A 66 20.63 -34.07 11.55
N SER A 67 19.73 -33.09 11.66
CA SER A 67 18.60 -32.92 10.74
C SER A 67 19.04 -32.88 9.28
N HIS A 68 20.09 -32.10 8.99
CA HIS A 68 20.63 -31.95 7.64
C HIS A 68 21.23 -33.26 7.11
N GLU A 69 22.02 -33.95 7.92
CA GLU A 69 22.59 -35.25 7.55
C GLU A 69 21.52 -36.30 7.24
N TRP A 70 20.48 -36.39 8.07
CA TRP A 70 19.37 -37.31 7.84
C TRP A 70 18.56 -36.94 6.59
N MET A 71 18.39 -35.65 6.30
CA MET A 71 17.78 -35.19 5.03
C MET A 71 18.60 -35.64 3.82
N LEU A 72 19.94 -35.57 3.88
CA LEU A 72 20.83 -36.04 2.80
C LEU A 72 20.81 -37.57 2.62
N LYS A 73 20.48 -38.31 3.67
CA LYS A 73 20.32 -39.77 3.60
C LYS A 73 18.97 -40.19 3.04
N GLY A 74 17.99 -39.28 2.99
CA GLY A 74 16.63 -39.59 2.52
C GLY A 74 15.90 -40.56 3.45
N GLU A 75 16.23 -40.55 4.74
CA GLU A 75 15.64 -41.42 5.75
C GLU A 75 14.86 -40.59 6.76
N ALA A 76 13.69 -41.09 7.19
CA ALA A 76 12.84 -40.39 8.13
C ALA A 76 13.49 -40.35 9.53
N HIS A 77 13.70 -39.14 10.05
CA HIS A 77 14.24 -38.93 11.39
C HIS A 77 13.50 -37.79 12.12
N HIS A 78 13.35 -37.89 13.45
CA HIS A 78 12.59 -36.91 14.24
C HIS A 78 13.13 -35.47 14.11
N SER A 79 14.43 -35.33 13.88
CA SER A 79 15.08 -34.03 13.69
C SER A 79 14.61 -33.32 12.41
N ILE A 80 14.27 -34.07 11.35
CA ILE A 80 13.65 -33.54 10.12
C ILE A 80 12.26 -32.99 10.40
N THR A 81 11.45 -33.69 11.19
CA THR A 81 10.11 -33.23 11.56
C THR A 81 10.18 -31.88 12.29
N PHE A 82 11.12 -31.72 13.22
CA PHE A 82 11.32 -30.46 13.92
C PHE A 82 11.74 -29.32 12.98
N TYR A 83 12.67 -29.59 12.04
CA TYR A 83 13.04 -28.63 10.99
C TYR A 83 11.81 -28.13 10.20
N LEU A 84 10.92 -29.04 9.78
CA LEU A 84 9.70 -28.68 9.04
C LEU A 84 8.72 -27.86 9.89
N ILE A 85 8.59 -28.17 11.18
CA ILE A 85 7.76 -27.39 12.11
C ILE A 85 8.29 -25.96 12.21
N VAL A 86 9.62 -25.79 12.38
CA VAL A 86 10.25 -24.45 12.42
C VAL A 86 9.98 -23.68 11.12
N LYS A 87 10.10 -24.34 9.96
CA LYS A 87 9.80 -23.73 8.65
C LYS A 87 8.33 -23.37 8.48
N LEU A 88 7.41 -24.25 8.90
CA LEU A 88 5.98 -23.98 8.88
C LEU A 88 5.65 -22.76 9.75
N LEU A 89 6.22 -22.66 10.95
CA LEU A 89 6.05 -21.50 11.83
C LEU A 89 6.61 -20.22 11.20
N GLY A 90 7.73 -20.30 10.48
CA GLY A 90 8.28 -19.18 9.71
C GLY A 90 7.33 -18.71 8.60
N VAL A 91 6.74 -19.65 7.85
CA VAL A 91 5.72 -19.34 6.82
C VAL A 91 4.49 -18.71 7.46
N ILE A 92 3.97 -19.28 8.55
CA ILE A 92 2.83 -18.72 9.30
C ILE A 92 3.14 -17.28 9.74
N SER A 93 4.34 -17.02 10.29
CA SER A 93 4.79 -15.67 10.65
C SER A 93 4.71 -14.70 9.47
N ILE A 94 5.25 -15.09 8.30
CA ILE A 94 5.18 -14.27 7.08
C ILE A 94 3.74 -13.95 6.72
N PHE A 95 2.82 -14.92 6.75
CA PHE A 95 1.41 -14.69 6.43
C PHE A 95 0.71 -13.77 7.43
N VAL A 96 0.99 -13.92 8.74
CA VAL A 96 0.45 -13.05 9.78
C VAL A 96 0.88 -11.60 9.55
N TYR A 97 2.17 -11.34 9.37
CA TYR A 97 2.66 -9.97 9.12
C TYR A 97 2.22 -9.42 7.77
N SER A 98 2.10 -10.24 6.72
CA SER A 98 1.53 -9.80 5.45
C SER A 98 0.06 -9.42 5.58
N GLY A 99 -0.75 -10.17 6.34
CA GLY A 99 -2.13 -9.81 6.62
C GLY A 99 -2.25 -8.48 7.37
N ILE A 100 -1.38 -8.24 8.36
CA ILE A 100 -1.30 -6.96 9.07
C ILE A 100 -0.87 -5.83 8.12
N SER A 101 0.13 -6.06 7.27
CA SER A 101 0.67 -5.09 6.31
C SER A 101 -0.39 -4.69 5.27
N ILE A 102 -1.10 -5.68 4.70
CA ILE A 102 -2.22 -5.45 3.79
C ILE A 102 -3.32 -4.65 4.48
N SER A 103 -3.65 -4.98 5.73
CA SER A 103 -4.66 -4.25 6.50
C SER A 103 -4.29 -2.77 6.69
N ILE A 104 -3.01 -2.48 6.98
CA ILE A 104 -2.50 -1.10 7.07
C ILE A 104 -2.60 -0.40 5.72
N LEU A 105 -2.17 -1.05 4.64
CA LEU A 105 -2.23 -0.49 3.29
C LEU A 105 -3.67 -0.18 2.84
N LEU A 106 -4.63 -1.05 3.16
CA LEU A 106 -6.05 -0.83 2.87
C LEU A 106 -6.61 0.37 3.66
N ARG A 107 -6.28 0.48 4.95
CA ARG A 107 -6.67 1.64 5.78
C ARG A 107 -6.06 2.93 5.26
N PHE A 108 -4.77 2.91 4.97
CA PHE A 108 -4.05 4.06 4.42
C PHE A 108 -4.63 4.50 3.07
N ARG A 109 -4.91 3.54 2.18
CA ARG A 109 -5.60 3.83 0.90
C ARG A 109 -6.93 4.54 1.12
N LYS A 110 -7.77 4.03 2.04
CA LYS A 110 -9.06 4.65 2.35
C LYS A 110 -8.89 6.07 2.86
N TRP A 111 -7.88 6.30 3.70
CA TRP A 111 -7.56 7.62 4.25
C TRP A 111 -7.05 8.59 3.17
N VAL A 112 -6.13 8.18 2.28
CA VAL A 112 -5.64 9.03 1.18
C VAL A 112 -6.78 9.49 0.26
N ILE A 113 -7.73 8.59 -0.04
CA ILE A 113 -8.93 8.92 -0.84
C ILE A 113 -9.75 10.02 -0.17
N GLN A 114 -9.79 10.07 1.15
CA GLN A 114 -10.56 11.08 1.89
C GLN A 114 -9.83 12.41 2.03
N GLN A 115 -8.53 12.48 1.78
CA GLN A 115 -7.69 13.65 2.12
C GLN A 115 -7.08 14.38 0.92
N SER A 116 -6.92 13.70 -0.23
CA SER A 116 -6.36 14.29 -1.45
C SER A 116 -7.42 14.44 -2.53
N SER A 117 -7.47 15.58 -3.21
CA SER A 117 -8.41 15.86 -4.30
C SER A 117 -8.03 15.18 -5.62
N ASN A 118 -6.74 14.99 -5.90
CA ASN A 118 -6.29 14.11 -6.96
C ASN A 118 -5.63 12.87 -6.37
N LEU A 119 -6.23 11.74 -6.75
CA LEU A 119 -5.67 10.43 -6.55
C LEU A 119 -4.66 10.19 -7.66
N ASP A 120 -3.38 10.27 -7.33
CA ASP A 120 -2.44 9.40 -8.02
C ASP A 120 -2.70 7.98 -7.46
N ARG A 121 -3.76 7.33 -7.99
CA ARG A 121 -4.25 6.03 -7.50
C ARG A 121 -3.08 5.06 -7.40
N ASP A 122 -2.10 5.16 -8.29
CA ASP A 122 -0.97 4.25 -8.45
C ASP A 122 0.17 4.46 -7.43
N GLY A 123 0.11 5.50 -6.60
CA GLY A 123 1.19 5.90 -5.69
C GLY A 123 1.58 4.86 -4.64
N LEU A 124 0.63 4.03 -4.18
CA LEU A 124 0.84 3.07 -3.08
C LEU A 124 0.40 1.62 -3.37
N PHE A 125 -0.23 1.35 -4.52
CA PHE A 125 -0.54 -0.03 -4.90
C PHE A 125 0.69 -0.87 -5.18
N TRP A 126 1.81 -0.22 -5.53
CA TRP A 126 3.08 -0.88 -5.80
C TRP A 126 3.58 -1.74 -4.64
N LEU A 127 3.15 -1.51 -3.40
CA LEU A 127 3.55 -2.31 -2.24
C LEU A 127 2.64 -3.53 -2.00
N PHE A 128 1.40 -3.53 -2.50
CA PHE A 128 0.49 -4.68 -2.36
C PHE A 128 1.00 -5.90 -3.10
N GLY A 129 1.47 -5.71 -4.34
CA GLY A 129 2.01 -6.79 -5.18
C GLY A 129 3.15 -7.52 -4.49
N PRO A 130 4.26 -6.84 -4.12
CA PRO A 130 5.40 -7.46 -3.44
C PRO A 130 5.05 -8.14 -2.14
N VAL A 131 4.20 -7.56 -1.28
CA VAL A 131 3.78 -8.20 -0.02
C VAL A 131 3.13 -9.56 -0.31
N LEU A 132 2.21 -9.60 -1.28
CA LEU A 132 1.53 -10.83 -1.67
C LEU A 132 2.49 -11.81 -2.36
N THR A 133 3.30 -11.34 -3.31
CA THR A 133 4.26 -12.17 -4.06
C THR A 133 5.29 -12.80 -3.13
N LEU A 134 5.85 -12.06 -2.17
CA LEU A 134 6.78 -12.61 -1.18
C LEU A 134 6.12 -13.70 -0.32
N SER A 135 4.88 -13.51 0.14
CA SER A 135 4.15 -14.55 0.86
C SER A 135 3.87 -15.79 0.01
N LEU A 136 3.48 -15.61 -1.24
CA LEU A 136 3.22 -16.72 -2.16
C LEU A 136 4.49 -17.50 -2.50
N ILE A 137 5.63 -16.83 -2.67
CA ILE A 137 6.92 -17.50 -2.89
C ILE A 137 7.24 -18.45 -1.74
N TRP A 138 7.05 -18.03 -0.48
CA TRP A 138 7.32 -18.88 0.68
C TRP A 138 6.30 -20.02 0.84
N LEU A 139 5.05 -19.80 0.45
CA LEU A 139 4.03 -20.86 0.41
C LEU A 139 4.38 -21.92 -0.64
N ILE A 140 4.77 -21.48 -1.85
CA ILE A 140 5.20 -22.37 -2.94
C ILE A 140 6.45 -23.12 -2.51
N TRP A 141 7.44 -22.44 -1.94
CA TRP A 141 8.66 -23.05 -1.42
C TRP A 141 8.34 -24.15 -0.40
N PHE A 142 7.47 -23.86 0.58
CA PHE A 142 7.07 -24.83 1.59
C PHE A 142 6.35 -26.04 0.97
N GLY A 143 5.45 -25.79 0.00
CA GLY A 143 4.77 -26.83 -0.75
C GLY A 143 5.73 -27.72 -1.55
N LEU A 144 6.67 -27.12 -2.29
CA LEU A 144 7.70 -27.84 -3.04
C LEU A 144 8.57 -28.69 -2.12
N ARG A 145 9.00 -28.14 -0.98
CA ARG A 145 9.79 -28.87 0.01
C ARG A 145 9.03 -30.04 0.60
N PHE A 146 7.75 -29.83 0.92
CA PHE A 146 6.86 -30.88 1.40
C PHE A 146 6.72 -31.99 0.35
N THR A 147 6.46 -31.65 -0.92
CA THR A 147 6.33 -32.63 -2.00
C THR A 147 7.62 -33.38 -2.28
N ASP A 148 8.78 -32.72 -2.27
CA ASP A 148 10.09 -33.34 -2.45
C ASP A 148 10.37 -34.39 -1.37
N MET A 149 10.03 -34.07 -0.12
CA MET A 149 10.19 -34.99 0.99
C MET A 149 9.27 -36.21 0.87
N PHE A 150 7.97 -36.01 0.60
CA PHE A 150 6.98 -37.10 0.65
C PHE A 150 6.89 -37.93 -0.64
N LEU A 151 7.07 -37.32 -1.81
CA LEU A 151 6.88 -37.98 -3.11
C LEU A 151 8.20 -38.39 -3.77
N PHE A 152 9.28 -37.66 -3.48
CA PHE A 152 10.57 -37.83 -4.17
C PHE A 152 11.70 -38.21 -3.22
N ASN A 153 11.41 -38.52 -1.96
CA ASN A 153 12.38 -38.92 -0.94
C ASN A 153 13.60 -37.99 -0.83
N ASN A 154 13.36 -36.67 -0.91
CA ASN A 154 14.41 -35.65 -0.94
C ASN A 154 15.38 -35.80 -2.13
N TYR A 155 14.91 -36.16 -3.32
CA TYR A 155 15.78 -36.26 -4.50
C TYR A 155 16.30 -34.88 -4.94
N TYR A 156 15.50 -33.83 -4.83
CA TYR A 156 15.80 -32.53 -5.43
C TYR A 156 16.48 -31.53 -4.50
N LEU A 157 16.54 -31.81 -3.19
CA LEU A 157 17.27 -31.18 -2.04
C LEU A 157 17.66 -29.69 -2.08
N SER A 158 18.13 -29.14 -3.20
CA SER A 158 18.70 -27.80 -3.38
C SER A 158 18.35 -27.09 -4.71
N ASP A 159 17.89 -27.77 -5.77
CA ASP A 159 17.87 -27.17 -7.12
C ASP A 159 16.84 -26.03 -7.27
N TYR A 160 15.70 -26.15 -6.58
CA TYR A 160 14.65 -25.13 -6.59
C TYR A 160 14.95 -23.92 -5.69
N PHE A 161 15.94 -24.01 -4.80
CA PHE A 161 16.25 -22.95 -3.84
C PHE A 161 16.92 -21.74 -4.49
N TYR A 162 17.89 -21.98 -5.39
CA TYR A 162 18.67 -20.90 -6.00
C TYR A 162 17.81 -19.94 -6.81
N ILE A 163 16.85 -20.48 -7.57
CA ILE A 163 15.93 -19.66 -8.39
C ILE A 163 15.08 -18.77 -7.46
N ILE A 164 14.60 -19.30 -6.34
CA ILE A 164 13.79 -18.55 -5.37
C ILE A 164 14.60 -17.41 -4.74
N PHE A 165 15.86 -17.65 -4.36
CA PHE A 165 16.72 -16.59 -3.83
C PHE A 165 17.02 -15.49 -4.86
N ILE A 166 17.22 -15.85 -6.13
CA ILE A 166 17.38 -14.87 -7.21
C ILE A 166 16.12 -14.02 -7.35
N VAL A 167 14.94 -14.63 -7.34
CA VAL A 167 13.66 -13.90 -7.42
C VAL A 167 13.47 -12.97 -6.22
N ILE A 168 13.77 -13.43 -5.00
CA ILE A 168 13.71 -12.61 -3.78
C ILE A 168 14.69 -11.43 -3.86
N ALA A 169 15.92 -11.65 -4.34
CA ALA A 169 16.91 -10.60 -4.51
C ALA A 169 16.44 -9.54 -5.51
N ILE A 170 15.87 -9.94 -6.66
CA ILE A 170 15.31 -9.03 -7.65
C ILE A 170 14.17 -8.20 -7.04
N ILE A 171 13.23 -8.85 -6.34
CA ILE A 171 12.10 -8.17 -5.68
C ILE A 171 12.61 -7.19 -4.61
N SER A 172 13.62 -7.57 -3.83
CA SER A 172 14.18 -6.73 -2.76
C SER A 172 14.89 -5.49 -3.33
N CYS A 173 15.68 -5.66 -4.39
CA CYS A 173 16.29 -4.53 -5.11
C CYS A 173 15.23 -3.60 -5.70
N TRP A 174 14.20 -4.17 -6.33
CA TRP A 174 13.09 -3.40 -6.90
C TRP A 174 12.32 -2.64 -5.81
N LEU A 175 12.06 -3.28 -4.65
CA LEU A 175 11.41 -2.65 -3.50
C LEU A 175 12.21 -1.48 -2.96
N GLY A 176 13.53 -1.64 -2.80
CA GLY A 176 14.42 -0.57 -2.37
C GLY A 176 14.45 0.61 -3.34
N PHE A 177 14.51 0.33 -4.64
CA PHE A 177 14.47 1.36 -5.69
C PHE A 177 13.14 2.12 -5.71
N GLN A 178 12.00 1.42 -5.62
CA GLN A 178 10.69 2.05 -5.56
C GLN A 178 10.52 2.89 -4.28
N GLY A 179 11.01 2.38 -3.14
CA GLY A 179 11.03 3.12 -1.88
C GLY A 179 11.85 4.41 -1.94
N TYR A 180 12.95 4.41 -2.69
CA TYR A 180 13.79 5.60 -2.88
C TYR A 180 13.12 6.67 -3.78
N ILE A 181 12.56 6.24 -4.93
CA ILE A 181 11.96 7.18 -5.90
C ILE A 181 10.65 7.77 -5.38
N ARG A 182 9.83 6.95 -4.74
CA ARG A 182 8.53 7.38 -4.24
C ARG A 182 8.76 8.12 -2.93
N LYS A 183 8.91 9.45 -3.02
CA LYS A 183 8.92 10.32 -1.83
C LYS A 183 7.72 9.93 -0.96
N PRO A 184 7.90 9.71 0.36
CA PRO A 184 6.78 9.50 1.25
C PRO A 184 5.84 10.65 1.01
N ILE A 185 4.57 10.34 0.71
CA ILE A 185 3.60 11.40 0.52
C ILE A 185 3.55 12.10 1.88
N LYS A 186 4.13 13.31 1.96
CA LYS A 186 4.00 14.18 3.13
C LYS A 186 2.56 14.70 3.16
N ILE A 187 1.59 13.80 3.24
CA ILE A 187 0.27 14.15 3.76
C ILE A 187 0.49 14.16 5.27
N ILE A 188 0.92 15.31 5.76
CA ILE A 188 1.01 15.60 7.19
C ILE A 188 -0.42 15.47 7.72
N GLY A 189 -0.71 14.37 8.42
CA GLY A 189 -2.07 14.09 8.88
C GLY A 189 -2.35 12.64 9.27
N PHE A 190 -1.47 11.67 8.97
CA PHE A 190 -1.52 10.37 9.65
C PHE A 190 -0.97 10.52 11.08
N SER A 191 -1.65 11.33 11.90
CA SER A 191 -1.54 11.23 13.33
C SER A 191 -2.81 10.53 13.79
N SER A 192 -2.65 9.35 14.38
CA SER A 192 -3.68 8.67 15.15
C SER A 192 -4.32 9.58 16.22
N ALA A 193 -3.75 10.75 16.52
CA ALA A 193 -4.34 11.78 17.36
C ALA A 193 -5.62 12.40 16.77
N GLU A 194 -5.71 12.65 15.46
CA GLU A 194 -6.89 13.31 14.86
C GLU A 194 -8.12 12.40 14.86
N MET A 195 -7.94 11.10 14.61
CA MET A 195 -9.03 10.11 14.64
C MET A 195 -9.60 9.90 16.05
N ASN A 196 -8.84 10.25 17.10
CA ASN A 196 -9.31 10.20 18.49
C ASN A 196 -9.98 11.51 18.94
N MET A 197 -9.74 12.65 18.28
CA MET A 197 -10.41 13.93 18.59
C MET A 197 -11.88 13.96 18.17
N ASP A 198 -12.28 13.13 17.19
CA ASP A 198 -13.69 12.93 16.80
C ASP A 198 -14.58 12.46 17.96
N LYS A 199 -14.00 11.81 18.98
CA LYS A 199 -14.74 11.38 20.18
C LYS A 199 -14.86 12.46 21.27
N VAL A 200 -14.05 13.51 21.22
CA VAL A 200 -13.96 14.50 22.31
C VAL A 200 -14.80 15.75 22.02
N ASN A 201 -15.04 16.10 20.76
CA ASN A 201 -15.77 17.32 20.36
C ASN A 201 -17.08 17.04 19.61
N SER A 202 -18.01 16.32 20.26
CA SER A 202 -19.35 16.02 19.74
C SER A 202 -20.37 17.15 19.87
N SER A 203 -20.00 18.32 20.43
CA SER A 203 -20.95 19.39 20.75
C SER A 203 -21.20 20.43 19.66
N GLN A 204 -20.63 20.27 18.46
CA GLN A 204 -20.85 21.26 17.38
C GLN A 204 -22.27 21.14 16.83
N THR A 205 -22.99 22.27 16.81
CA THR A 205 -24.34 22.34 16.24
C THR A 205 -24.28 22.28 14.72
N PHE A 206 -25.32 21.76 14.05
CA PHE A 206 -25.36 21.71 12.59
C PHE A 206 -25.16 23.09 11.94
N SER A 207 -25.70 24.15 12.55
CA SER A 207 -25.51 25.54 12.12
C SER A 207 -24.03 25.99 12.15
N GLU A 208 -23.22 25.52 13.09
CA GLU A 208 -21.77 25.82 13.10
C GLU A 208 -21.04 25.14 11.94
N LEU A 209 -21.47 23.93 11.57
CA LEU A 209 -20.92 23.18 10.45
C LEU A 209 -21.29 23.82 9.10
N GLU A 210 -22.49 24.41 9.00
CA GLU A 210 -22.89 25.21 7.83
C GLU A 210 -21.97 26.42 7.65
N VAL A 211 -21.69 27.17 8.71
CA VAL A 211 -20.77 28.33 8.66
C VAL A 211 -19.37 27.93 8.19
N ILE A 212 -18.85 26.80 8.68
CA ILE A 212 -17.54 26.28 8.23
C ILE A 212 -17.58 25.90 6.74
N THR A 213 -18.67 25.27 6.30
CA THR A 213 -18.84 24.85 4.90
C THR A 213 -18.96 26.06 3.97
N GLU A 214 -19.74 27.07 4.35
CA GLU A 214 -19.86 28.33 3.61
C GLU A 214 -18.50 29.02 3.47
N LYS A 215 -17.69 29.03 4.54
CA LYS A 215 -16.34 29.59 4.46
C LYS A 215 -15.43 28.80 3.51
N CYS A 216 -15.56 27.48 3.50
CA CYS A 216 -14.83 26.63 2.55
C CYS A 216 -15.26 26.94 1.10
N ASP A 217 -16.56 27.07 0.84
CA ASP A 217 -17.11 27.41 -0.49
C ASP A 217 -16.61 28.78 -0.95
N GLU A 218 -16.62 29.77 -0.06
CA GLU A 218 -16.12 31.12 -0.33
C GLU A 218 -14.66 31.08 -0.79
N VAL A 219 -13.78 30.45 0.00
CA VAL A 219 -12.34 30.41 -0.27
C VAL A 219 -12.04 29.54 -1.51
N MET A 220 -12.78 28.45 -1.71
CA MET A 220 -12.69 27.63 -2.92
C MET A 220 -12.96 28.45 -4.19
N LEU A 221 -14.00 29.29 -4.17
CA LEU A 221 -14.38 30.12 -5.32
C LEU A 221 -13.49 31.35 -5.51
N GLN A 222 -13.15 32.06 -4.41
CA GLN A 222 -12.30 33.26 -4.47
C GLN A 222 -10.88 32.93 -4.96
N ASN A 223 -10.25 31.91 -4.36
CA ASN A 223 -8.87 31.54 -4.65
C ASN A 223 -8.74 30.49 -5.76
N LYS A 224 -9.88 30.01 -6.29
CA LYS A 224 -9.96 28.93 -7.28
C LYS A 224 -9.11 27.70 -6.89
N LEU A 225 -9.10 27.36 -5.60
CA LEU A 225 -8.23 26.29 -5.06
C LEU A 225 -8.45 24.95 -5.76
N TYR A 226 -9.66 24.69 -6.24
CA TYR A 226 -10.01 23.48 -6.99
C TYR A 226 -9.20 23.30 -8.28
N LEU A 227 -8.64 24.36 -8.87
CA LEU A 227 -7.76 24.28 -10.03
C LEU A 227 -6.41 23.65 -9.70
N GLN A 228 -5.98 23.68 -8.44
CA GLN A 228 -4.72 23.09 -8.01
C GLN A 228 -4.84 21.56 -7.97
N PRO A 229 -4.09 20.81 -8.79
CA PRO A 229 -4.24 19.37 -8.81
C PRO A 229 -3.84 18.71 -7.48
N SER A 230 -2.86 19.27 -6.76
CA SER A 230 -2.36 18.72 -5.50
C SER A 230 -3.11 19.19 -4.26
N LEU A 231 -4.29 19.83 -4.39
CA LEU A 231 -5.04 20.36 -3.26
C LEU A 231 -5.37 19.26 -2.22
N THR A 232 -5.02 19.52 -0.98
CA THR A 232 -5.26 18.67 0.20
C THR A 232 -6.25 19.30 1.16
N LEU A 233 -6.91 18.48 2.01
CA LEU A 233 -7.80 18.99 3.04
C LEU A 233 -7.09 19.98 3.97
N LYS A 234 -5.82 19.72 4.29
CA LYS A 234 -5.01 20.59 5.14
C LYS A 234 -4.89 21.99 4.54
N GLN A 235 -4.56 22.09 3.25
CA GLN A 235 -4.47 23.39 2.57
C GLN A 235 -5.81 24.12 2.57
N LEU A 236 -6.92 23.42 2.29
CA LEU A 236 -8.24 24.04 2.41
C LEU A 236 -8.52 24.52 3.85
N SER A 237 -8.11 23.74 4.85
CA SER A 237 -8.34 24.07 6.26
C SER A 237 -7.53 25.28 6.72
N GLU A 238 -6.29 25.41 6.26
CA GLU A 238 -5.43 26.58 6.51
C GLU A 238 -6.02 27.83 5.87
N GLU A 239 -6.49 27.72 4.62
CA GLU A 239 -7.11 28.82 3.88
C GLU A 239 -8.49 29.22 4.44
N ALA A 240 -9.28 28.26 4.92
CA ALA A 240 -10.58 28.50 5.55
C ALA A 240 -10.46 28.99 7.00
N GLY A 241 -9.28 28.86 7.63
CA GLY A 241 -9.04 29.26 9.02
C GLY A 241 -9.61 28.31 10.07
N TYR A 242 -9.86 27.04 9.71
CA TYR A 242 -10.42 26.03 10.61
C TYR A 242 -9.51 24.80 10.71
N PRO A 243 -9.53 24.06 11.83
CA PRO A 243 -8.83 22.79 11.92
C PRO A 243 -9.32 21.78 10.87
N ALA A 244 -8.41 21.01 10.27
CA ALA A 244 -8.74 20.03 9.21
C ALA A 244 -9.85 19.04 9.60
N TYR A 245 -9.88 18.59 10.85
CA TYR A 245 -10.94 17.70 11.34
C TYR A 245 -12.33 18.37 11.29
N GLN A 246 -12.43 19.67 11.62
CA GLN A 246 -13.68 20.42 11.57
C GLN A 246 -14.15 20.61 10.13
N VAL A 247 -13.23 20.93 9.22
CA VAL A 247 -13.53 21.04 7.78
C VAL A 247 -14.01 19.70 7.22
N SER A 248 -13.32 18.60 7.54
CA SER A 248 -13.76 17.25 7.12
C SER A 248 -15.16 16.94 7.64
N LYS A 249 -15.42 17.21 8.91
CA LYS A 249 -16.70 16.94 9.56
C LYS A 249 -17.82 17.80 8.95
N ALA A 250 -17.55 19.08 8.70
CA ALA A 250 -18.50 20.01 8.09
C ALA A 250 -18.89 19.56 6.67
N ILE A 251 -17.91 19.31 5.80
CA ILE A 251 -18.16 18.82 4.42
C ILE A 251 -18.95 17.50 4.44
N ASN A 252 -18.58 16.54 5.30
CA ASN A 252 -19.31 15.27 5.39
C ASN A 252 -20.74 15.45 5.93
N ALA A 253 -20.94 16.33 6.92
CA ALA A 253 -22.24 16.52 7.56
C ALA A 253 -23.22 17.28 6.68
N VAL A 254 -22.77 18.38 6.07
CA VAL A 254 -23.59 19.31 5.28
C VAL A 254 -23.76 18.80 3.86
N ASN A 255 -22.66 18.53 3.15
CA ASN A 255 -22.70 18.14 1.73
C ASN A 255 -22.90 16.63 1.50
N LYS A 256 -22.84 15.79 2.55
CA LYS A 256 -22.92 14.32 2.47
C LYS A 256 -21.87 13.70 1.53
N MET A 257 -20.69 14.32 1.44
CA MET A 257 -19.60 13.87 0.58
C MET A 257 -18.25 13.99 1.31
N ASN A 258 -17.24 13.26 0.86
CA ASN A 258 -15.88 13.44 1.37
C ASN A 258 -15.18 14.62 0.68
N PHE A 259 -14.01 15.04 1.19
CA PHE A 259 -13.24 16.16 0.63
C PHE A 259 -12.86 15.97 -0.85
N ASN A 260 -12.52 14.76 -1.28
CA ASN A 260 -12.19 14.49 -2.69
C ASN A 260 -13.41 14.75 -3.60
N ASP A 261 -14.58 14.25 -3.20
CA ASP A 261 -15.84 14.48 -3.90
C ASP A 261 -16.23 15.97 -3.90
N TYR A 262 -16.02 16.65 -2.78
CA TYR A 262 -16.22 18.08 -2.63
C TYR A 262 -15.39 18.90 -3.63
N VAL A 263 -14.08 18.69 -3.69
CA VAL A 263 -13.22 19.41 -4.66
C VAL A 263 -13.60 19.05 -6.10
N ASN A 264 -13.88 17.77 -6.37
CA ASN A 264 -14.23 17.31 -7.71
C ASN A 264 -15.55 17.88 -8.22
N LEU A 265 -16.47 18.25 -7.34
CA LEU A 265 -17.68 18.98 -7.72
C LEU A 265 -17.33 20.34 -8.31
N PHE A 266 -16.49 21.14 -7.63
CA PHE A 266 -16.02 22.43 -8.16
C PHE A 266 -15.28 22.30 -9.49
N ARG A 267 -14.38 21.30 -9.60
CA ARG A 267 -13.66 21.03 -10.86
C ARG A 267 -14.60 20.68 -12.00
N LEU A 268 -15.65 19.90 -11.73
CA LEU A 268 -16.63 19.52 -12.73
C LEU A 268 -17.47 20.72 -13.18
N GLU A 269 -17.88 21.58 -12.25
CA GLU A 269 -18.64 22.80 -12.57
C GLU A 269 -17.79 23.81 -13.36
N GLU A 270 -16.51 23.98 -13.02
CA GLU A 270 -15.57 24.77 -13.81
C GLU A 270 -15.41 24.21 -15.23
N PHE A 271 -15.25 22.89 -15.37
CA PHE A 271 -15.17 22.24 -16.68
C PHE A 271 -16.42 22.52 -17.52
N LYS A 272 -17.62 22.35 -16.94
CA LYS A 272 -18.89 22.63 -17.64
C LYS A 272 -18.96 24.10 -18.05
N LYS A 273 -18.58 25.02 -17.17
CA LYS A 273 -18.56 26.46 -17.42
C LYS A 273 -17.65 26.81 -18.60
N ARG A 274 -16.40 26.34 -18.61
CA ARG A 274 -15.45 26.58 -19.71
C ARG A 274 -15.92 26.00 -21.03
N MET A 275 -16.46 24.78 -21.00
CA MET A 275 -17.00 24.14 -22.20
C MET A 275 -18.22 24.88 -22.79
N LEU A 276 -19.00 25.57 -21.96
CA LEU A 276 -20.14 26.35 -22.42
C LEU A 276 -19.76 27.76 -22.89
N ALA A 277 -18.58 28.27 -22.49
CA ALA A 277 -18.03 29.55 -22.90
C ALA A 277 -17.49 29.49 -24.34
N ASP A 278 -17.62 30.60 -25.07
CA ASP A 278 -17.29 30.65 -26.50
C ASP A 278 -15.78 30.78 -26.77
N GLU A 279 -15.01 31.21 -25.77
CA GLU A 279 -13.58 31.49 -25.84
C GLU A 279 -12.72 30.21 -25.99
N ASP A 280 -13.25 29.05 -25.58
CA ASP A 280 -12.50 27.79 -25.45
C ASP A 280 -12.80 26.75 -26.54
N ARG A 281 -13.46 27.12 -27.65
CA ARG A 281 -13.89 26.18 -28.72
C ARG A 281 -12.77 25.31 -29.32
N ASN A 282 -11.52 25.72 -29.20
CA ASN A 282 -10.35 25.01 -29.75
C ASN A 282 -9.71 24.00 -28.78
N PHE A 283 -10.12 23.98 -27.51
CA PHE A 283 -9.55 23.04 -26.54
C PHE A 283 -10.20 21.66 -26.67
N THR A 284 -9.37 20.62 -26.56
CA THR A 284 -9.88 19.26 -26.44
C THR A 284 -10.57 19.08 -25.09
N ILE A 285 -11.56 18.18 -25.00
CA ILE A 285 -12.21 17.79 -23.73
C ILE A 285 -11.17 17.49 -22.63
N LEU A 286 -10.08 16.82 -23.01
CA LEU A 286 -9.01 16.49 -22.08
C LEU A 286 -8.27 17.75 -21.59
N ALA A 287 -7.94 18.69 -22.48
CA ALA A 287 -7.26 19.92 -22.10
C ALA A 287 -8.11 20.75 -21.13
N LEU A 288 -9.41 20.91 -21.41
CA LEU A 288 -10.33 21.59 -20.49
C LEU A 288 -10.44 20.88 -19.13
N ALA A 289 -10.44 19.55 -19.11
CA ALA A 289 -10.44 18.80 -17.87
C ALA A 289 -9.16 19.04 -17.05
N LEU A 290 -7.98 19.00 -17.68
CA LEU A 290 -6.71 19.27 -17.00
C LEU A 290 -6.66 20.71 -16.46
N GLU A 291 -7.08 21.67 -17.26
CA GLU A 291 -7.19 23.09 -16.91
C GLU A 291 -8.22 23.39 -15.83
N SER A 292 -9.17 22.47 -15.60
CA SER A 292 -10.14 22.52 -14.50
C SER A 292 -9.63 21.81 -13.24
N GLY A 293 -8.36 21.41 -13.20
CA GLY A 293 -7.67 20.87 -12.02
C GLY A 293 -7.65 19.33 -11.91
N PHE A 294 -8.16 18.59 -12.89
CA PHE A 294 -8.02 17.13 -12.92
C PHE A 294 -6.58 16.74 -13.26
N SER A 295 -6.01 15.75 -12.55
CA SER A 295 -4.64 15.29 -12.82
C SER A 295 -4.52 14.32 -14.01
N SER A 296 -5.62 13.71 -14.44
CA SER A 296 -5.62 12.71 -15.52
C SER A 296 -6.98 12.52 -16.18
N LYS A 297 -6.97 12.00 -17.42
CA LYS A 297 -8.18 11.58 -18.16
C LYS A 297 -9.01 10.55 -17.39
N SER A 298 -8.34 9.62 -16.71
CA SER A 298 -8.99 8.57 -15.93
C SER A 298 -9.79 9.15 -14.75
N SER A 299 -9.17 10.04 -13.98
CA SER A 299 -9.81 10.74 -12.86
C SER A 299 -11.04 11.53 -13.32
N PHE A 300 -10.86 12.34 -14.38
CA PHE A 300 -11.93 13.12 -14.98
C PHE A 300 -13.12 12.25 -15.43
N ASN A 301 -12.88 11.23 -16.25
CA ASN A 301 -13.94 10.36 -16.76
C ASN A 301 -14.73 9.68 -15.63
N HIS A 302 -14.02 9.23 -14.59
CA HIS A 302 -14.63 8.59 -13.43
C HIS A 302 -15.54 9.56 -12.67
N VAL A 303 -15.04 10.75 -12.34
CA VAL A 303 -15.80 11.80 -11.64
C VAL A 303 -17.00 12.25 -12.46
N PHE A 304 -16.78 12.54 -13.74
CA PHE A 304 -17.82 12.99 -14.64
C PHE A 304 -18.97 12.00 -14.67
N ARG A 305 -18.69 10.71 -14.94
CA ARG A 305 -19.71 9.67 -14.98
C ARG A 305 -20.39 9.45 -13.62
N LYS A 306 -19.63 9.54 -12.52
CA LYS A 306 -20.17 9.40 -11.16
C LYS A 306 -21.23 10.48 -10.86
N ILE A 307 -20.99 11.72 -11.30
CA ILE A 307 -21.86 12.86 -10.99
C ILE A 307 -22.97 13.03 -12.03
N THR A 308 -22.67 12.88 -13.32
CA THR A 308 -23.63 13.16 -14.41
C THR A 308 -24.40 11.92 -14.88
N GLY A 309 -23.95 10.71 -14.54
CA GLY A 309 -24.53 9.46 -15.00
C GLY A 309 -24.15 9.06 -16.44
N GLU A 310 -23.44 9.91 -17.19
CA GLU A 310 -23.06 9.65 -18.58
C GLU A 310 -21.57 9.94 -18.86
N THR A 311 -21.09 9.59 -20.06
CA THR A 311 -19.70 9.87 -20.44
C THR A 311 -19.52 11.33 -20.88
N PRO A 312 -18.32 11.94 -20.70
CA PRO A 312 -18.08 13.32 -21.13
C PRO A 312 -18.40 13.55 -22.61
N SER A 313 -18.04 12.60 -23.48
CA SER A 313 -18.31 12.67 -24.92
C SER A 313 -19.80 12.61 -25.25
N ALA A 314 -20.59 11.81 -24.52
CA ALA A 314 -22.03 11.72 -24.72
C ALA A 314 -22.73 13.02 -24.26
N TRP A 315 -22.38 13.51 -23.07
CA TRP A 315 -22.87 14.79 -22.55
C TRP A 315 -22.55 15.93 -23.52
N PHE A 316 -21.32 15.97 -24.03
CA PHE A 316 -20.88 17.00 -24.96
C PHE A 316 -21.69 17.01 -26.27
N LYS A 317 -21.88 15.85 -26.90
CA LYS A 317 -22.72 15.74 -28.11
C LYS A 317 -24.14 16.24 -27.86
N ARG A 318 -24.71 15.90 -26.69
CA ARG A 318 -26.05 16.35 -26.29
C ARG A 318 -26.13 17.87 -26.14
N VAL A 319 -25.14 18.48 -25.49
CA VAL A 319 -25.08 19.93 -25.30
C VAL A 319 -24.88 20.69 -26.62
N GLN A 320 -24.05 20.16 -27.52
CA GLN A 320 -23.88 20.76 -28.86
C GLN A 320 -25.17 20.70 -29.69
N ASN A 321 -25.85 19.56 -29.71
CA ASN A 321 -27.10 19.39 -30.44
C ASN A 321 -28.25 20.25 -29.87
N SER A 322 -28.20 20.64 -28.60
CA SER A 322 -29.17 21.57 -28.01
C SER A 322 -28.89 23.05 -28.31
N LYS A 323 -27.70 23.37 -28.83
CA LYS A 323 -27.31 24.73 -29.24
C LYS A 323 -27.48 24.99 -30.76
N SER A 324 -27.63 23.93 -31.57
CA SER A 324 -28.00 24.01 -33.00
C SER A 324 -29.50 24.00 -33.16
#